data_AF-A0A1G8LC36-F1
#
_entry.id   AF-A0A1G8LC36-F1
#
_cell.length_a   1.000
_cell.length_b   1.000
_cell.length_c   1.000
_cell.angle_alpha   90.00
_cell.angle_beta   90.00
_cell.angle_gamma   90.00
#
_symmetry.space_group_name_H-M   'P 1'
#
loop_
_entity.id
_entity.type
_entity.pdbx_description
1 polymer ?
#
loop_
_entity_poly.entity_id
_entity_poly.type
_entity_poly.pdbx_seq_one_letter_code
_entity_poly.pdbx_strand_id
1 'polypeptide(L)'
;MPVCLGFPVDDGRITALSDEEMGRQEGDSIVLSSACWRNYIATWEISEGRLYLIGLEGKYRLSAPEPILADWFSGEFTLPQGELIDCNVELDFTLRYTQEVSLRFQSGVVVESILKEVQ
;
A
#
# COMPACT_ATOMS: atom_id res chain seq x y z
N MET A 1 6.99 2.06 -9.94
CA MET A 1 5.53 1.98 -9.81
C MET A 1 5.17 1.60 -8.38
N PRO A 2 4.34 2.38 -7.67
CA PRO A 2 3.86 1.99 -6.35
C PRO A 2 3.08 0.68 -6.47
N VAL A 3 3.35 -0.23 -5.54
CA VAL A 3 2.73 -1.55 -5.52
C VAL A 3 1.30 -1.41 -5.03
N CYS A 4 0.35 -1.73 -5.90
CA CYS A 4 -1.04 -1.85 -5.49
C CYS A 4 -1.29 -3.27 -4.97
N LEU A 5 -1.19 -3.46 -3.65
CA LEU A 5 -1.50 -4.73 -3.01
C LEU A 5 -2.99 -5.11 -3.15
N GLY A 6 -3.85 -4.10 -3.29
CA GLY A 6 -5.30 -4.28 -3.35
C GLY A 6 -5.85 -4.88 -2.06
N PHE A 7 -7.17 -4.91 -1.95
CA PHE A 7 -7.86 -5.51 -0.82
C PHE A 7 -9.30 -5.88 -1.19
N PRO A 8 -9.87 -6.93 -0.57
CA PRO A 8 -11.26 -7.31 -0.80
C PRO A 8 -12.18 -6.27 -0.16
N VAL A 9 -13.18 -5.81 -0.92
CA VAL A 9 -14.28 -5.02 -0.38
C VAL A 9 -15.42 -6.01 -0.17
N ASP A 10 -15.64 -6.40 1.08
CA ASP A 10 -16.52 -7.51 1.45
C ASP A 10 -17.56 -7.16 2.54
N ASP A 11 -17.65 -5.87 2.89
CA ASP A 11 -18.51 -5.32 3.96
C ASP A 11 -18.28 -5.93 5.37
N GLY A 12 -17.35 -6.86 5.50
CA GLY A 12 -16.93 -7.46 6.77
C GLY A 12 -15.65 -6.83 7.29
N ARG A 13 -14.61 -6.83 6.46
CA ARG A 13 -13.29 -6.27 6.80
C ARG A 13 -13.14 -4.84 6.30
N ILE A 14 -13.59 -4.58 5.07
CA ILE A 14 -13.42 -3.30 4.38
C ILE A 14 -14.72 -2.94 3.68
N THR A 15 -15.18 -1.72 3.92
CA THR A 15 -16.41 -1.17 3.34
C THR A 15 -16.08 0.03 2.46
N ALA A 16 -16.77 0.14 1.32
CA ALA A 16 -16.71 1.33 0.47
C ALA A 16 -17.65 2.41 1.02
N LEU A 17 -17.16 3.64 1.10
CA LEU A 17 -17.96 4.80 1.44
C LEU A 17 -18.71 5.31 0.22
N SER A 18 -19.93 5.78 0.43
CA SER A 18 -20.68 6.55 -0.57
C SER A 18 -20.09 7.95 -0.77
N ASP A 19 -20.40 8.58 -1.91
CA ASP A 19 -19.95 9.96 -2.19
C ASP A 19 -20.42 10.95 -1.11
N GLU A 20 -21.60 10.73 -0.53
CA GLU A 20 -22.12 11.54 0.58
C GLU A 20 -21.30 11.37 1.86
N GLU A 21 -20.88 10.14 2.18
CA GLU A 21 -20.04 9.87 3.35
C GLU A 21 -18.62 10.39 3.18
N MET A 22 -18.07 10.29 1.96
CA MET A 22 -16.79 10.88 1.61
C MET A 22 -16.83 12.41 1.72
N GLY A 23 -17.91 13.05 1.24
CA GLY A 23 -18.08 14.50 1.34
C GLY A 23 -18.27 15.04 2.76
N ARG A 24 -18.56 14.16 3.74
CA ARG A 24 -18.66 14.51 5.17
C ARG A 24 -17.35 14.32 5.93
N GLN A 25 -16.30 13.72 5.33
CA GLN A 25 -14.99 13.66 5.98
C GLN A 25 -14.40 15.07 6.03
N GLU A 26 -14.22 15.60 7.24
CA GLU A 26 -13.59 16.91 7.46
C GLU A 26 -12.08 16.83 7.17
N GLY A 27 -11.57 17.76 6.35
CA GLY A 27 -10.15 17.95 6.11
C GLY A 27 -9.78 18.05 4.63
N ASP A 28 -8.73 18.83 4.33
CA ASP A 28 -8.10 18.86 3.00
C ASP A 28 -7.32 17.55 2.81
N SER A 29 -8.04 16.50 2.41
CA SER A 29 -7.45 15.17 2.28
C SER A 29 -6.92 14.96 0.87
N ILE A 30 -5.62 14.63 0.77
CA ILE A 30 -4.95 14.28 -0.50
C ILE A 30 -5.70 13.19 -1.28
N VAL A 31 -6.50 12.36 -0.60
CA VAL A 31 -7.32 11.31 -1.22
C VAL A 31 -8.45 11.86 -2.11
N LEU A 32 -8.83 13.13 -1.98
CA LEU A 32 -9.82 13.78 -2.85
C LEU A 32 -9.16 14.65 -3.93
N SER A 33 -7.82 14.73 -3.94
CA SER A 33 -7.06 15.50 -4.91
C SER A 33 -6.83 14.70 -6.20
N SER A 34 -6.65 15.42 -7.31
CA SER A 34 -6.19 14.83 -8.57
C SER A 34 -4.80 14.19 -8.49
N ALA A 35 -4.07 14.37 -7.38
CA ALA A 35 -2.82 13.65 -7.10
C ALA A 35 -3.05 12.20 -6.63
N CYS A 36 -4.25 11.84 -6.16
CA CYS A 36 -4.57 10.49 -5.66
C CYS A 36 -5.75 9.88 -6.43
N TRP A 37 -5.52 9.39 -7.65
CA TRP A 37 -6.59 8.84 -8.50
C TRP A 37 -7.30 7.60 -7.93
N ARG A 38 -6.67 6.93 -6.97
CA ARG A 38 -7.25 5.76 -6.29
C ARG A 38 -8.32 6.18 -5.29
N ASN A 39 -8.34 7.44 -4.90
CA ASN A 39 -9.18 8.01 -3.87
C ASN A 39 -9.01 7.35 -2.49
N TYR A 40 -7.89 6.69 -2.24
CA TYR A 40 -7.57 6.13 -0.93
C TYR A 40 -6.07 6.03 -0.67
N ILE A 41 -5.71 6.03 0.60
CA ILE A 41 -4.39 5.67 1.12
C ILE A 41 -4.56 4.45 2.00
N ALA A 42 -3.70 3.45 1.79
CA ALA A 42 -3.65 2.23 2.60
C ALA A 42 -2.26 2.14 3.25
N THR A 43 -2.23 1.98 4.57
CA THR A 43 -1.01 1.85 5.36
C THR A 43 -0.80 0.38 5.71
N TRP A 44 0.37 -0.15 5.36
CA TRP A 44 0.68 -1.56 5.52
C TRP A 44 1.88 -1.74 6.45
N GLU A 45 1.87 -2.82 7.23
CA GLU A 45 2.95 -3.20 8.12
C GLU A 45 3.33 -4.66 7.87
N ILE A 46 4.63 -4.94 7.88
CA ILE A 46 5.13 -6.31 7.92
C ILE A 46 5.66 -6.55 9.33
N SER A 47 5.00 -7.42 10.08
CA SER A 47 5.37 -7.77 11.46
C SER A 47 5.42 -9.28 11.61
N GLU A 48 6.51 -9.79 12.20
CA GLU A 48 6.76 -11.23 12.38
C GLU A 48 6.57 -12.06 11.09
N GLY A 49 6.97 -11.51 9.94
CA GLY A 49 6.86 -12.17 8.64
C GLY A 49 5.45 -12.22 8.06
N ARG A 50 4.51 -11.42 8.60
CA ARG A 50 3.12 -11.33 8.12
C ARG A 50 2.79 -9.90 7.69
N LEU A 51 2.04 -9.78 6.61
CA LEU A 51 1.56 -8.52 6.04
C LEU A 51 0.20 -8.14 6.64
N TYR A 52 0.12 -6.93 7.18
CA TYR A 52 -1.07 -6.38 7.79
C TYR A 52 -1.48 -5.07 7.13
N LEU A 53 -2.79 -4.87 6.97
CA LEU A 53 -3.39 -3.57 6.70
C LEU A 53 -3.68 -2.90 8.05
N ILE A 54 -3.02 -1.77 8.31
CA ILE A 54 -3.04 -1.06 9.61
C ILE A 54 -3.59 0.37 9.49
N GLY A 55 -4.19 0.70 8.36
CA GLY A 55 -4.80 2.01 8.13
C GLY A 55 -5.39 2.10 6.73
N LEU A 56 -6.56 2.72 6.63
CA LEU A 56 -7.24 2.94 5.36
C LEU A 56 -8.04 4.25 5.42
N GLU A 57 -7.73 5.16 4.51
CA GLU A 57 -8.32 6.50 4.44
C GLU A 57 -8.84 6.79 3.03
N GLY A 58 -9.93 7.56 2.94
CA GLY A 58 -10.57 7.96 1.68
C GLY A 58 -11.78 7.10 1.35
N LYS A 59 -11.87 6.61 0.12
CA LYS A 59 -13.02 5.87 -0.43
C LYS A 59 -13.39 4.61 0.34
N TYR A 60 -12.46 4.05 1.11
CA TYR A 60 -12.67 2.82 1.86
C TYR A 60 -12.38 3.04 3.34
N ARG A 61 -13.04 2.28 4.20
CA ARG A 61 -12.82 2.27 5.64
C ARG A 61 -12.67 0.83 6.15
N LEU A 62 -11.87 0.67 7.20
CA LEU A 62 -11.77 -0.58 7.94
C LEU A 62 -12.99 -0.74 8.84
N SER A 63 -13.70 -1.86 8.68
CA SER A 63 -14.88 -2.23 9.47
C SER A 63 -14.52 -3.24 10.57
N ALA A 64 -13.41 -3.95 10.40
CA ALA A 64 -12.85 -4.86 11.39
C ALA A 64 -11.78 -4.17 12.25
N PRO A 65 -11.52 -4.66 13.48
CA PRO A 65 -10.45 -4.14 14.33
C PRO A 65 -9.08 -4.32 13.67
N GLU A 66 -8.30 -3.24 13.68
CA GLU A 66 -6.91 -3.22 13.22
C GLU A 66 -5.98 -3.93 14.21
N PRO A 67 -4.92 -4.60 13.75
CA PRO A 67 -4.49 -4.77 12.36
C PRO A 67 -5.22 -5.93 11.62
N ILE A 68 -5.49 -5.78 10.31
CA ILE A 68 -6.11 -6.84 9.49
C ILE A 68 -5.02 -7.64 8.76
N LEU A 69 -4.95 -8.96 8.98
CA LEU A 69 -4.05 -9.83 8.21
C LEU A 69 -4.45 -9.85 6.74
N ALA A 70 -3.49 -9.59 5.85
CA ALA A 70 -3.66 -9.60 4.40
C ALA A 70 -3.65 -11.02 3.82
N ASP A 71 -4.47 -11.92 4.37
CA ASP A 71 -4.54 -13.34 3.99
C ASP A 71 -4.95 -13.57 2.51
N TRP A 72 -5.57 -12.56 1.91
CA TRP A 72 -5.95 -12.54 0.49
C TRP A 72 -4.76 -12.30 -0.44
N PHE A 73 -3.67 -11.71 0.03
CA PHE A 73 -2.56 -11.30 -0.83
C PHE A 73 -1.56 -12.43 -1.01
N SER A 74 -1.31 -12.80 -2.27
CA SER A 74 -0.21 -13.66 -2.69
C SER A 74 0.43 -13.04 -3.92
N GLY A 75 1.74 -12.77 -3.85
CA GLY A 75 2.42 -12.03 -4.91
C GLY A 75 3.83 -11.62 -4.48
N GLU A 76 4.48 -10.85 -5.34
CA GLU A 76 5.80 -10.30 -5.08
C GLU A 76 5.77 -8.79 -5.23
N PHE A 77 6.48 -8.09 -4.36
CA PHE A 77 6.75 -6.69 -4.57
C PHE A 77 8.12 -6.29 -4.05
N THR A 78 8.62 -5.19 -4.61
CA THR A 78 9.94 -4.65 -4.29
C THR A 78 9.78 -3.35 -3.52
N LEU A 79 10.51 -3.23 -2.42
CA LEU A 79 10.61 -2.00 -1.64
C LEU A 79 11.99 -1.35 -1.88
N PRO A 80 12.04 -0.04 -2.18
CA PRO A 80 13.31 0.68 -2.24
C PRO A 80 13.97 0.73 -0.86
N GLN A 81 15.30 0.63 -0.82
CA GLN A 81 16.12 0.66 0.39
C GLN A 81 17.41 1.47 0.17
N GLY A 82 18.01 1.95 1.25
CA GLY A 82 19.26 2.70 1.19
C GLY A 82 19.05 4.15 0.74
N GLU A 83 20.05 4.72 0.08
CA GLU A 83 20.09 6.13 -0.31
C GLU A 83 19.39 6.36 -1.66
N LEU A 84 18.73 7.51 -1.81
CA LEU A 84 18.17 7.94 -3.10
C LEU A 84 19.34 8.28 -4.04
N ILE A 85 19.46 7.54 -5.13
CA ILE A 85 20.44 7.79 -6.19
C ILE A 85 19.95 8.94 -7.08
N ASP A 86 18.70 8.85 -7.54
CA ASP A 86 18.18 9.72 -8.58
C ASP A 86 16.65 9.72 -8.63
N CYS A 87 16.08 10.81 -9.17
CA CYS A 87 14.67 10.96 -9.50
C CYS A 87 14.57 11.33 -10.98
N ASN A 88 14.25 10.34 -11.83
CA ASN A 88 14.21 10.58 -13.26
C ASN A 88 12.86 11.20 -13.66
N VAL A 89 12.89 12.50 -14.01
CA VAL A 89 11.71 13.28 -14.42
C VAL A 89 11.19 12.93 -15.82
N GLU A 90 12.02 12.34 -16.68
CA GLU A 90 11.64 11.91 -18.04
C GLU A 90 10.96 10.52 -18.02
N LEU A 91 11.23 9.71 -17.00
CA LEU A 91 10.66 8.38 -16.77
C LEU A 91 9.64 8.40 -15.62
N ASP A 92 8.66 9.29 -15.70
CA ASP A 92 7.50 9.32 -14.80
C ASP A 92 7.84 9.53 -13.31
N PHE A 93 8.85 10.34 -13.00
CA PHE A 93 9.31 10.61 -11.63
C PHE A 93 9.74 9.34 -10.86
N THR A 94 10.30 8.37 -11.59
CA THR A 94 10.79 7.13 -10.98
C THR A 94 11.97 7.41 -10.06
N LEU A 95 11.79 7.11 -8.78
CA LEU A 95 12.85 7.17 -7.77
C LEU A 95 13.72 5.90 -7.84
N ARG A 96 15.03 6.08 -7.91
CA ARG A 96 16.03 5.01 -7.87
C ARG A 96 16.83 5.08 -6.58
N TYR A 97 17.00 3.93 -5.93
CA TYR A 97 17.70 3.81 -4.65
C TYR A 97 18.88 2.85 -4.79
N THR A 98 19.85 2.92 -3.88
CA THR A 98 21.05 2.07 -3.90
C THR A 98 20.75 0.59 -3.69
N GLN A 99 19.65 0.28 -3.02
CA GLN A 99 19.25 -1.07 -2.71
C GLN A 99 17.75 -1.25 -2.92
N GLU A 100 17.35 -2.50 -3.10
CA GLU A 100 15.96 -2.89 -3.13
C GLU A 100 15.77 -4.22 -2.42
N VAL A 101 14.64 -4.39 -1.72
CA VAL A 101 14.26 -5.67 -1.13
C VAL A 101 13.06 -6.20 -1.91
N SER A 102 13.26 -7.33 -2.58
CA SER A 102 12.16 -8.11 -3.15
C SER A 102 11.59 -9.03 -2.07
N LEU A 103 10.28 -8.96 -1.90
CA LEU A 103 9.52 -9.75 -0.94
C LEU A 103 8.47 -10.56 -1.68
N ARG A 104 8.46 -11.88 -1.46
CA ARG A 104 7.40 -12.78 -1.94
C ARG A 104 6.50 -13.18 -0.79
N PHE A 105 5.20 -13.11 -1.04
CA PHE A 105 4.14 -13.44 -0.10
C PHE A 105 3.27 -14.59 -0.60
N GLN A 106 2.85 -15.43 0.33
CA GLN A 106 1.80 -16.43 0.15
C GLN A 106 0.78 -16.26 1.27
N SER A 107 -0.45 -15.93 0.90
CA SER A 107 -1.56 -15.68 1.84
C SER A 107 -1.18 -14.74 3.00
N GLY A 108 -0.54 -13.61 2.67
CA GLY A 108 -0.10 -12.60 3.63
C GLY A 108 1.14 -12.99 4.44
N VAL A 109 1.77 -14.14 4.19
CA VAL A 109 3.00 -14.58 4.88
C VAL A 109 4.20 -14.42 3.94
N VAL A 110 5.28 -13.80 4.43
CA VAL A 110 6.55 -13.71 3.71
C VAL A 110 7.14 -15.10 3.56
N VAL A 111 7.33 -15.53 2.33
CA VAL A 111 7.98 -16.81 1.99
C VAL A 111 9.39 -16.63 1.45
N GLU A 112 9.72 -15.44 0.94
CA GLU A 112 11.05 -15.12 0.43
C GLU A 112 11.35 -13.63 0.64
N SER A 113 12.59 -13.31 0.97
CA SER A 113 13.11 -11.95 1.10
C SER A 113 14.52 -11.89 0.52
N ILE A 114 14.73 -11.09 -0.51
CA ILE A 114 16.00 -10.95 -1.22
C ILE A 114 16.39 -9.47 -1.25
N LEU A 115 17.50 -9.12 -0.60
CA LEU A 115 18.15 -7.83 -0.74
C LEU A 115 19.01 -7.83 -2.00
N LYS A 116 18.85 -6.80 -2.85
CA LYS A 116 19.63 -6.60 -4.07
C LYS A 116 20.26 -5.21 -4.04
N GLU A 117 21.49 -5.13 -4.51
CA GLU A 117 22.14 -3.86 -4.80
C GLU A 117 21.79 -3.43 -6.22
N VAL A 118 21.38 -2.17 -6.38
CA VAL A 118 21.04 -1.58 -7.67
C VAL A 118 22.26 -0.82 -8.15
N GLN A 119 22.95 -1.34 -9.18
CA GLN A 119 24.07 -0.68 -9.86
C GLN A 119 23.61 0.39 -10.85
#